data_AF-A0A6U2ARI9-F1
#
_entry.id   AF-A0A6U2ARI9-F1
#
_cell.length_a   1.000
_cell.length_b   1.000
_cell.length_c   1.000
_cell.angle_alpha   90.00
_cell.angle_beta   90.00
_cell.angle_gamma   90.00
#
_symmetry.space_group_name_H-M   'P 1'
#
loop_
_entity.id
_entity.type
_entity.pdbx_description
1 polymer ?
#
loop_
_entity_poly.entity_id
_entity_poly.type
_entity_poly.pdbx_seq_one_letter_code
_entity_poly.pdbx_strand_id
1 'polypeptide(L)'
;MANQNTPWAWLGLLKWSLSYSDGTVPSEESPAPMSDEDKAFLEKVMKDGIVDEGERMKEILRHLTEYLDKVKISTEAGGSVATLEESKAEHPELEEDGAVELILELRDIVEQIDYARAFSAMGGSQFLMGCAAEREAVPRSIRSSCLGALATLCQNNPPVQSDMLNRGYIDFLADLYFKEFSPLQSGGDVDENDGIVQSRVVQALSCCIRGHAAAEKKFCASVNGRRVIESGLGVHTKGETLPEPPIPLKKRCLFFLRALVTSDTADSARVGLFEPSVRHAASHFLDAVEEPDAEIREMTLELLDVLMKQKKNISAVCEMKSELVGLGIRRIKELRGMEGEQREFASVELDQWESFIVELARAETGTLGQGNEGSAGAKDTPLLLEC
;
A
#
# COMPACT_ATOMS: atom_id res chain seq x y z
N MET A 1 10.76 -1.41 -39.50
CA MET A 1 9.42 -0.84 -39.72
C MET A 1 8.55 -1.31 -38.57
N ALA A 2 8.52 -0.55 -37.48
CA ALA A 2 7.81 -0.90 -36.27
C ALA A 2 6.35 -0.41 -36.36
N ASN A 3 5.43 -1.25 -35.93
CA ASN A 3 3.99 -1.10 -36.04
C ASN A 3 3.51 -0.02 -35.03
N GLN A 4 3.48 1.25 -35.46
CA GLN A 4 3.06 2.42 -34.67
C GLN A 4 1.53 2.49 -34.49
N ASN A 5 0.88 1.37 -34.16
CA ASN A 5 -0.57 1.31 -34.05
C ASN A 5 -1.01 1.31 -32.58
N THR A 6 -0.58 2.32 -31.83
CA THR A 6 -1.01 2.53 -30.44
C THR A 6 -2.34 3.28 -30.41
N PRO A 7 -3.39 2.77 -29.73
CA PRO A 7 -4.72 3.41 -29.64
C PRO A 7 -4.70 4.88 -29.19
N TRP A 8 -3.69 5.27 -28.42
CA TRP A 8 -3.49 6.65 -27.93
C TRP A 8 -3.10 7.64 -29.02
N ALA A 9 -2.35 7.20 -30.03
CA ALA A 9 -2.00 8.03 -31.19
C ALA A 9 -3.28 8.45 -31.95
N TRP A 10 -4.24 7.53 -32.08
CA TRP A 10 -5.52 7.78 -32.73
C TRP A 10 -6.44 8.71 -31.92
N LEU A 11 -6.42 8.62 -30.58
CA LEU A 11 -7.22 9.49 -29.72
C LEU A 11 -6.71 10.94 -29.74
N GLY A 12 -5.39 11.12 -29.77
CA GLY A 12 -4.75 12.43 -29.94
C GLY A 12 -5.06 13.04 -31.31
N LEU A 13 -4.94 12.24 -32.37
CA LEU A 13 -5.29 12.65 -33.74
C LEU A 13 -6.76 13.05 -33.86
N LEU A 14 -7.67 12.32 -33.21
CA LEU A 14 -9.11 12.59 -33.21
C LEU A 14 -9.41 13.94 -32.54
N LYS A 15 -8.87 14.20 -31.35
CA LYS A 15 -9.05 15.49 -30.65
C LYS A 15 -8.50 16.66 -31.46
N TRP A 16 -7.34 16.48 -32.09
CA TRP A 16 -6.76 17.49 -32.97
C TRP A 16 -7.66 17.75 -34.19
N SER A 17 -8.14 16.69 -34.86
CA SER A 17 -9.03 16.82 -36.03
C SER A 17 -10.37 17.51 -35.71
N LEU A 18 -10.92 17.25 -34.51
CA LEU A 18 -12.13 17.91 -34.01
C LEU A 18 -11.91 19.39 -33.69
N SER A 19 -10.68 19.79 -33.33
CA SER A 19 -10.35 21.18 -33.01
C SER A 19 -10.16 22.04 -34.27
N TYR A 20 -9.85 21.40 -35.40
CA TYR A 20 -9.66 22.05 -36.71
C TYR A 20 -10.84 21.81 -37.67
N SER A 21 -11.86 21.07 -37.23
CA SER A 21 -13.12 20.87 -37.96
C SER A 21 -14.25 21.54 -37.18
N ASP A 22 -14.54 22.78 -37.54
CA ASP A 22 -15.64 23.61 -37.00
C ASP A 22 -17.03 22.95 -37.23
N GLY A 23 -17.14 22.05 -38.20
CA GLY A 23 -18.39 21.36 -38.53
C GLY A 23 -19.39 22.23 -39.33
N THR A 24 -19.08 23.50 -39.60
CA THR A 24 -19.93 24.38 -40.43
C THR A 24 -19.55 24.46 -41.91
N VAL A 25 -18.52 23.72 -42.35
CA VAL A 25 -18.11 23.71 -43.77
C VAL A 25 -18.90 22.63 -44.54
N PRO A 26 -19.58 22.96 -45.66
CA PRO A 26 -20.32 22.00 -46.48
C PRO A 26 -19.45 20.82 -46.92
N SER A 27 -20.03 19.60 -46.93
CA SER A 27 -19.32 18.34 -47.24
C SER A 27 -18.65 18.28 -48.63
N GLU A 28 -18.94 19.22 -49.53
CA GLU A 28 -18.27 19.31 -50.84
C GLU A 28 -16.92 20.08 -50.77
N GLU A 29 -16.64 20.75 -49.65
CA GLU A 29 -15.44 21.55 -49.37
C GLU A 29 -14.70 21.06 -48.10
N SER A 30 -14.62 19.75 -47.87
CA SER A 30 -13.82 19.19 -46.75
C SER A 30 -13.29 17.78 -47.04
N PRO A 31 -12.08 17.39 -46.57
CA PRO A 31 -10.86 18.17 -46.33
C PRO A 31 -9.90 18.04 -47.53
N ALA A 32 -9.20 19.13 -47.87
CA ALA A 32 -8.05 19.02 -48.77
C ALA A 32 -7.03 18.04 -48.17
N PRO A 33 -6.35 17.22 -48.99
CA PRO A 33 -5.26 16.38 -48.50
C PRO A 33 -4.25 17.26 -47.77
N MET A 34 -3.95 16.91 -46.52
CA MET A 34 -3.01 17.64 -45.66
C MET A 34 -1.75 17.99 -46.44
N SER A 35 -1.31 19.25 -46.36
CA SER A 35 -0.08 19.70 -47.00
C SER A 35 1.09 18.85 -46.50
N ASP A 36 2.12 18.64 -47.34
CA ASP A 36 3.26 17.83 -46.92
C ASP A 36 4.05 18.50 -45.79
N GLU A 37 3.96 19.82 -45.66
CA GLU A 37 4.49 20.60 -44.54
C GLU A 37 3.74 20.33 -43.24
N ASP A 38 2.41 20.28 -43.26
CA ASP A 38 1.59 19.96 -42.08
C ASP A 38 1.74 18.49 -41.67
N LYS A 39 1.92 17.57 -42.63
CA LYS A 39 2.24 16.16 -42.34
C LYS A 39 3.60 16.06 -41.66
N ALA A 40 4.63 16.72 -42.18
CA ALA A 40 5.96 16.68 -41.60
C ALA A 40 6.00 17.34 -40.22
N PHE A 41 5.25 18.43 -40.01
CA PHE A 41 5.09 19.05 -38.72
C PHE A 41 4.35 18.14 -37.73
N LEU A 42 3.25 17.51 -38.13
CA LEU A 42 2.48 16.60 -37.29
C LEU A 42 3.29 15.35 -36.94
N GLU A 43 4.01 14.75 -37.90
CA GLU A 43 4.93 13.63 -37.64
C GLU A 43 6.03 14.04 -36.66
N LYS A 44 6.57 15.26 -36.80
CA LYS A 44 7.56 15.79 -35.86
C LYS A 44 6.97 16.01 -34.46
N VAL A 45 5.80 16.63 -34.35
CA VAL A 45 5.12 16.86 -33.06
C VAL A 45 4.67 15.55 -32.42
N MET A 46 4.24 14.56 -33.20
CA MET A 46 3.92 13.23 -32.68
C MET A 46 5.16 12.48 -32.21
N LYS A 47 6.29 12.62 -32.92
CA LYS A 47 7.56 12.01 -32.53
C LYS A 47 8.21 12.68 -31.33
N ASP A 48 8.11 14.01 -31.24
CA ASP A 48 8.72 14.82 -30.18
C ASP A 48 7.78 14.95 -28.96
N GLY A 49 6.47 14.73 -29.13
CA GLY A 49 5.44 14.91 -28.10
C GLY A 49 4.95 13.63 -27.43
N ILE A 50 5.33 12.45 -27.93
CA ILE A 50 5.07 11.16 -27.26
C ILE A 50 6.35 10.76 -26.52
N VAL A 51 6.38 10.98 -25.21
CA VAL A 51 7.45 10.46 -24.35
C VAL A 51 7.31 8.93 -24.32
N ASP A 52 8.36 8.23 -24.74
CA ASP A 52 8.44 6.78 -24.59
C ASP A 52 8.75 6.45 -23.13
N GLU A 53 7.69 6.27 -22.34
CA GLU A 53 7.80 5.93 -20.92
C GLU A 53 8.58 4.64 -20.67
N GLY A 54 8.56 3.71 -21.64
CA GLY A 54 9.35 2.47 -21.56
C GLY A 54 10.85 2.74 -21.60
N GLU A 55 11.29 3.63 -22.49
CA GLU A 55 12.67 4.10 -22.52
C GLU A 55 13.01 5.01 -21.34
N ARG A 56 12.07 5.86 -20.90
CA ARG A 56 12.28 6.72 -19.73
C ARG A 56 12.51 5.92 -18.45
N MET A 57 11.75 4.84 -18.21
CA MET A 57 11.98 3.94 -17.08
C MET A 57 13.39 3.31 -17.10
N LYS A 58 13.90 2.95 -18.29
CA LYS A 58 15.28 2.41 -18.44
C LYS A 58 16.32 3.46 -18.12
N GLU A 59 16.12 4.69 -18.59
CA GLU A 59 17.01 5.81 -18.31
C GLU A 59 17.06 6.11 -16.80
N ILE A 60 15.91 6.14 -16.13
CA ILE A 60 15.83 6.31 -14.68
C ILE A 60 16.61 5.20 -13.96
N LEU A 61 16.38 3.93 -14.30
CA LEU A 61 17.13 2.81 -13.70
C LEU A 61 18.64 2.92 -13.91
N ARG A 62 19.07 3.39 -15.09
CA ARG A 62 20.48 3.62 -15.40
C ARG A 62 21.07 4.69 -14.48
N HIS A 63 20.43 5.87 -14.40
CA HIS A 63 20.89 6.97 -13.54
C HIS A 63 20.95 6.56 -12.07
N LEU A 64 19.92 5.86 -11.57
CA LEU A 64 19.89 5.37 -10.20
C LEU A 64 21.01 4.35 -9.94
N THR A 65 21.26 3.43 -10.88
CA THR A 65 22.35 2.44 -10.74
C THR A 65 23.71 3.13 -10.70
N GLU A 66 23.98 4.07 -11.61
CA GLU A 66 25.23 4.83 -11.65
C GLU A 66 25.46 5.62 -10.37
N TYR A 67 24.41 6.22 -9.81
CA TYR A 67 24.47 6.91 -8.52
C TYR A 67 24.77 5.94 -7.37
N LEU A 68 24.04 4.82 -7.27
CA LEU A 68 24.22 3.86 -6.18
C LEU A 68 25.58 3.16 -6.21
N ASP A 69 26.15 2.91 -7.39
CA ASP A 69 27.50 2.36 -7.53
C ASP A 69 28.56 3.34 -6.98
N LYS A 70 28.41 4.65 -7.24
CA LYS A 70 29.28 5.68 -6.66
C LYS A 70 29.17 5.76 -5.14
N VAL A 71 27.95 5.68 -4.61
CA VAL A 71 27.71 5.69 -3.15
C VAL A 71 28.37 4.47 -2.50
N LYS A 72 28.21 3.28 -3.06
CA LYS A 72 28.84 2.04 -2.55
C LYS A 72 30.37 2.14 -2.52
N ILE A 73 30.99 2.59 -3.60
CA ILE A 73 32.45 2.76 -3.67
C ILE A 73 32.94 3.73 -2.59
N SER A 74 32.19 4.82 -2.36
CA SER A 74 32.54 5.83 -1.36
C SER A 74 32.45 5.29 0.07
N THR A 75 31.46 4.44 0.35
CA THR A 75 31.29 3.78 1.65
C THR A 75 32.36 2.72 1.91
N GLU A 76 32.73 1.92 0.91
CA GLU A 76 33.77 0.88 1.03
C GLU A 76 35.19 1.47 1.20
N ALA A 77 35.44 2.68 0.67
CA ALA A 77 36.74 3.36 0.74
C ALA A 77 37.05 4.04 2.10
N GLY A 78 36.18 3.94 3.12
CA GLY A 78 36.50 4.33 4.49
C GLY A 78 36.62 5.84 4.76
N GLY A 79 35.96 6.69 3.96
CA GLY A 79 35.66 8.09 4.29
C GLY A 79 36.85 9.02 4.60
N SER A 80 37.44 9.60 3.55
CA SER A 80 38.07 10.93 3.65
C SER A 80 37.50 11.81 2.54
N VAL A 81 36.68 12.79 2.92
CA VAL A 81 36.09 13.83 2.06
C VAL A 81 37.15 14.88 1.68
N ALA A 82 38.28 14.42 1.15
CA ALA A 82 39.38 15.30 0.75
C ALA A 82 40.15 14.67 -0.40
N THR A 83 39.53 14.58 -1.58
CA THR A 83 40.16 14.73 -2.93
C THR A 83 39.16 14.27 -4.00
N LEU A 84 38.15 15.07 -4.30
CA LEU A 84 37.36 14.95 -5.54
C LEU A 84 37.07 16.36 -6.09
N GLU A 85 38.10 17.19 -6.25
CA GLU A 85 37.98 18.46 -7.00
C GLU A 85 38.37 18.30 -8.49
N GLU A 86 38.68 17.10 -8.99
CA GLU A 86 39.17 16.92 -10.36
C GLU A 86 38.44 15.80 -11.12
N SER A 87 37.14 15.99 -11.34
CA SER A 87 36.51 15.47 -12.56
C SER A 87 35.38 16.38 -13.01
N LYS A 88 35.74 17.40 -13.82
CA LYS A 88 34.80 18.11 -14.68
C LYS A 88 34.18 17.12 -15.68
N ALA A 89 33.07 16.50 -15.33
CA ALA A 89 32.13 15.95 -16.29
C ALA A 89 30.96 16.93 -16.41
N GLU A 90 30.58 17.28 -17.64
CA GLU A 90 29.56 18.29 -17.99
C GLU A 90 28.11 17.88 -17.65
N HIS A 91 27.92 16.95 -16.72
CA HIS A 91 26.60 16.56 -16.22
C HIS A 91 26.46 17.00 -14.76
N PRO A 92 25.35 17.66 -14.35
CA PRO A 92 25.08 17.88 -12.94
C PRO A 92 25.13 16.51 -12.25
N GLU A 93 26.03 16.35 -11.28
CA GLU A 93 26.13 15.11 -10.54
C GLU A 93 24.79 14.85 -9.83
N LEU A 94 24.22 13.67 -10.03
CA LEU A 94 22.98 13.30 -9.36
C LEU A 94 23.25 13.22 -7.86
N GLU A 95 22.57 14.06 -7.08
CA GLU A 95 22.59 14.02 -5.61
C GLU A 95 21.46 13.15 -5.07
N GLU A 96 21.42 12.94 -3.74
CA GLU A 96 20.39 12.11 -3.09
C GLU A 96 18.97 12.59 -3.40
N ASP A 97 18.72 13.90 -3.32
CA ASP A 97 17.41 14.49 -3.64
C ASP A 97 17.03 14.26 -5.10
N GLY A 98 17.99 14.39 -6.02
CA GLY A 98 17.77 14.08 -7.44
C GLY A 98 17.46 12.60 -7.69
N ALA A 99 18.10 11.69 -6.94
CA ALA A 99 17.77 10.27 -7.00
C ALA A 99 16.35 9.99 -6.47
N VAL A 100 15.93 10.68 -5.41
CA VAL A 100 14.55 10.62 -4.90
C VAL A 100 13.55 11.14 -5.94
N GLU A 101 13.84 12.26 -6.60
CA GLU A 101 13.01 12.81 -7.68
C GLU A 101 12.83 11.82 -8.83
N LEU A 102 13.91 11.16 -9.27
CA LEU A 102 13.82 10.14 -10.32
C LEU A 102 12.96 8.93 -9.88
N ILE A 103 12.99 8.54 -8.60
CA ILE A 103 12.13 7.47 -8.09
C ILE A 103 10.66 7.92 -8.01
N LEU A 104 10.41 9.19 -7.71
CA LEU A 104 9.05 9.75 -7.74
C LEU A 104 8.52 9.83 -9.17
N GLU A 105 9.33 10.27 -10.12
CA GLU A 105 8.98 10.23 -11.54
C GLU A 105 8.70 8.79 -12.00
N LEU A 106 9.56 7.84 -11.66
CA LEU A 106 9.31 6.42 -11.93
C LEU A 106 7.98 5.96 -11.32
N ARG A 107 7.69 6.38 -10.09
CA ARG A 107 6.43 6.06 -9.41
C ARG A 107 5.23 6.57 -10.21
N ASP A 108 5.28 7.79 -10.73
CA ASP A 108 4.22 8.39 -11.55
C ASP A 108 4.00 7.60 -12.85
N ILE A 109 5.08 7.18 -13.51
CA ILE A 109 5.02 6.35 -14.73
C ILE A 109 4.33 5.01 -14.43
N VAL A 110 4.73 4.34 -13.34
CA VAL A 110 4.22 3.02 -12.98
C VAL A 110 2.87 3.06 -12.26
N GLU A 111 2.24 4.22 -12.08
CA GLU A 111 0.82 4.30 -11.74
C GLU A 111 -0.06 3.69 -12.85
N GLN A 112 0.44 3.68 -14.10
CA GLN A 112 -0.20 2.98 -15.20
C GLN A 112 0.13 1.48 -15.16
N ILE A 113 -0.92 0.65 -15.10
CA ILE A 113 -0.83 -0.81 -14.92
C ILE A 113 0.08 -1.48 -15.96
N ASP A 114 0.04 -1.03 -17.21
CA ASP A 114 0.85 -1.62 -18.29
C ASP A 114 2.35 -1.33 -18.11
N TYR A 115 2.71 -0.11 -17.72
CA TYR A 115 4.10 0.24 -17.40
C TYR A 115 4.57 -0.43 -16.12
N ALA A 116 3.73 -0.56 -15.09
CA ALA A 116 4.05 -1.34 -13.90
C ALA A 116 4.41 -2.79 -14.24
N ARG A 117 3.66 -3.42 -15.14
CA ARG A 117 3.93 -4.79 -15.61
C ARG A 117 5.22 -4.87 -16.41
N ALA A 118 5.42 -3.94 -17.35
CA ALA A 118 6.65 -3.88 -18.15
C ALA A 118 7.89 -3.69 -17.26
N PHE A 119 7.81 -2.76 -16.30
CA PHE A 119 8.86 -2.48 -15.32
C PHE A 119 9.19 -3.70 -14.46
N SER A 120 8.17 -4.40 -13.96
CA SER A 120 8.38 -5.65 -13.21
C SER A 120 9.03 -6.74 -14.08
N ALA A 121 8.58 -6.89 -15.33
CA ALA A 121 9.10 -7.90 -16.25
C ALA A 121 10.58 -7.68 -16.62
N MET A 122 11.04 -6.43 -16.65
CA MET A 122 12.44 -6.09 -16.95
C MET A 122 13.38 -6.11 -15.72
N GLY A 123 12.91 -6.56 -14.55
CA GLY A 123 13.76 -6.65 -13.36
C GLY A 123 13.63 -5.49 -12.38
N GLY A 124 12.70 -4.55 -12.64
CA GLY A 124 12.59 -3.32 -11.85
C GLY A 124 12.11 -3.54 -10.42
N SER A 125 11.24 -4.53 -10.17
CA SER A 125 10.78 -4.85 -8.80
C SER A 125 11.92 -5.41 -7.93
N GLN A 126 12.82 -6.21 -8.52
CA GLN A 126 14.02 -6.72 -7.87
C GLN A 126 15.01 -5.61 -7.56
N PHE A 127 15.20 -4.67 -8.48
CA PHE A 127 16.04 -3.49 -8.25
C PHE A 127 15.54 -2.68 -7.05
N LEU A 128 14.26 -2.28 -7.05
CA LEU A 128 13.68 -1.51 -5.94
C LEU A 128 13.75 -2.26 -4.61
N MET A 129 13.53 -3.58 -4.62
CA MET A 129 13.64 -4.42 -3.42
C MET A 129 15.08 -4.47 -2.89
N GLY A 130 16.06 -4.60 -3.79
CA GLY A 130 17.49 -4.57 -3.45
C GLY A 130 17.89 -3.24 -2.83
N CYS A 131 17.45 -2.13 -3.42
CA CYS A 131 17.68 -0.80 -2.86
C CYS A 131 17.06 -0.65 -1.47
N ALA A 132 15.79 -1.06 -1.29
CA ALA A 132 15.10 -0.99 -0.01
C ALA A 132 15.77 -1.85 1.08
N ALA A 133 16.39 -2.96 0.72
CA ALA A 133 17.05 -3.89 1.63
C ALA A 133 18.45 -3.47 2.09
N GLU A 134 19.17 -2.73 1.26
CA GLU A 134 20.55 -2.32 1.52
C GLU A 134 20.58 -1.17 2.52
N ARG A 135 21.06 -1.40 3.74
CA ARG A 135 21.00 -0.43 4.85
C ARG A 135 22.31 0.32 5.03
N GLU A 136 23.43 -0.23 4.54
CA GLU A 136 24.76 0.31 4.80
C GLU A 136 25.13 1.38 3.77
N ALA A 137 24.79 1.12 2.50
CA ALA A 137 25.14 2.02 1.40
C ALA A 137 23.97 2.91 0.95
N VAL A 138 22.73 2.42 0.95
CA VAL A 138 21.61 3.18 0.36
C VAL A 138 20.97 4.11 1.41
N PRO A 139 20.89 5.42 1.14
CA PRO A 139 20.25 6.38 2.04
C PRO A 139 18.80 6.01 2.38
N ARG A 140 18.39 6.31 3.62
CA ARG A 140 17.05 5.99 4.14
C ARG A 140 15.91 6.59 3.29
N SER A 141 16.11 7.81 2.78
CA SER A 141 15.19 8.52 1.89
C SER A 141 14.91 7.73 0.61
N ILE A 142 15.96 7.25 -0.06
CA ILE A 142 15.91 6.46 -1.29
C ILE A 142 15.24 5.11 -1.01
N ARG A 143 15.62 4.43 0.09
CA ARG A 143 14.98 3.17 0.51
C ARG A 143 13.47 3.34 0.70
N SER A 144 13.07 4.41 1.40
CA SER A 144 11.67 4.79 1.62
C SER A 144 10.93 5.05 0.31
N SER A 145 11.55 5.79 -0.61
CA SER A 145 11.00 6.08 -1.94
C SER A 145 10.86 4.83 -2.81
N CYS A 146 11.84 3.92 -2.79
CA CYS A 146 11.76 2.63 -3.48
C CYS A 146 10.60 1.77 -2.98
N LEU A 147 10.37 1.71 -1.66
CA LEU A 147 9.21 1.03 -1.08
C LEU A 147 7.89 1.70 -1.49
N GLY A 148 7.87 3.03 -1.63
CA GLY A 148 6.74 3.77 -2.17
C GLY A 148 6.42 3.38 -3.63
N ALA A 149 7.44 3.33 -4.49
CA ALA A 149 7.28 2.89 -5.88
C ALA A 149 6.85 1.41 -5.97
N LEU A 150 7.39 0.52 -5.13
CA LEU A 150 6.96 -0.88 -5.00
C LEU A 150 5.49 -0.99 -4.61
N ALA A 151 5.02 -0.16 -3.68
CA ALA A 151 3.62 -0.14 -3.30
C ALA A 151 2.71 0.25 -4.48
N THR A 152 3.09 1.27 -5.27
CA THR A 152 2.37 1.65 -6.49
C THR A 152 2.35 0.53 -7.51
N LEU A 153 3.49 -0.13 -7.78
CA LEU A 153 3.59 -1.26 -8.72
C LEU A 153 2.58 -2.39 -8.40
N CYS A 154 2.44 -2.71 -7.11
CA CYS A 154 1.57 -3.76 -6.62
C CYS A 154 0.08 -3.37 -6.58
N GLN A 155 -0.24 -2.09 -6.47
CA GLN A 155 -1.58 -1.64 -6.09
C GLN A 155 -2.62 -2.05 -7.14
N ASN A 156 -3.54 -2.95 -6.73
CA ASN A 156 -4.60 -3.48 -7.60
C ASN A 156 -4.07 -4.09 -8.91
N ASN A 157 -2.87 -4.69 -8.89
CA ASN A 157 -2.21 -5.26 -10.07
C ASN A 157 -1.88 -6.76 -9.88
N PRO A 158 -2.84 -7.68 -10.13
CA PRO A 158 -2.69 -9.10 -9.81
C PRO A 158 -1.45 -9.80 -10.40
N PRO A 159 -1.01 -9.52 -11.66
CA PRO A 159 0.23 -10.07 -12.19
C PRO A 159 1.47 -9.69 -11.38
N VAL A 160 1.59 -8.42 -10.96
CA VAL A 160 2.72 -7.95 -10.14
C VAL A 160 2.61 -8.52 -8.72
N GLN A 161 1.42 -8.53 -8.12
CA GLN A 161 1.19 -9.18 -6.81
C GLN A 161 1.59 -10.66 -6.81
N SER A 162 1.27 -11.38 -7.90
CA SER A 162 1.67 -12.78 -8.09
C SER A 162 3.19 -12.94 -8.19
N ASP A 163 3.88 -12.05 -8.91
CA ASP A 163 5.35 -12.07 -9.00
C ASP A 163 5.99 -11.84 -7.62
N MET A 164 5.51 -10.85 -6.86
CA MET A 164 5.98 -10.58 -5.49
C MET A 164 5.77 -11.78 -4.55
N LEU A 165 4.61 -12.43 -4.65
CA LEU A 165 4.30 -13.65 -3.89
C LEU A 165 5.26 -14.79 -4.24
N ASN A 166 5.44 -15.06 -5.53
CA ASN A 166 6.26 -16.16 -6.04
C ASN A 166 7.76 -15.99 -5.71
N ARG A 167 8.24 -14.75 -5.64
CA ARG A 167 9.62 -14.43 -5.24
C ARG A 167 9.86 -14.48 -3.74
N GLY A 168 8.82 -14.67 -2.93
CA GLY A 168 8.93 -14.67 -1.47
C GLY A 168 9.09 -13.28 -0.85
N TYR A 169 8.78 -12.21 -1.59
CA TYR A 169 8.98 -10.85 -1.10
C TYR A 169 8.04 -10.42 0.02
N ILE A 170 6.91 -11.12 0.21
CA ILE A 170 6.04 -10.90 1.37
C ILE A 170 6.78 -11.20 2.69
N ASP A 171 7.45 -12.35 2.76
CA ASP A 171 8.19 -12.75 3.96
C ASP A 171 9.42 -11.85 4.14
N PHE A 172 10.11 -11.55 3.03
CA PHE A 172 11.25 -10.64 3.02
C PHE A 172 10.90 -9.24 3.54
N LEU A 173 9.78 -8.66 3.10
CA LEU A 173 9.30 -7.36 3.58
C LEU A 173 8.94 -7.41 5.06
N ALA A 174 8.32 -8.49 5.54
CA ALA A 174 8.06 -8.67 6.96
C ALA A 174 9.35 -8.72 7.79
N ASP A 175 10.40 -9.39 7.30
CA ASP A 175 11.70 -9.40 7.97
C ASP A 175 12.40 -8.04 7.90
N LEU A 176 12.28 -7.33 6.77
CA LEU A 176 12.82 -5.97 6.61
C LEU A 176 12.21 -5.00 7.61
N TYR A 177 10.89 -5.09 7.86
CA TYR A 177 10.21 -4.28 8.88
C TYR A 177 10.91 -4.38 10.25
N PHE A 178 11.26 -5.59 10.69
CA PHE A 178 11.91 -5.78 11.99
C PHE A 178 13.39 -5.39 12.00
N LYS A 179 14.09 -5.56 10.87
CA LYS A 179 15.49 -5.13 10.74
C LYS A 179 15.66 -3.63 10.92
N GLU A 180 14.66 -2.82 10.57
CA GLU A 180 14.73 -1.37 10.73
C GLU A 180 14.79 -0.91 12.19
N PHE A 181 14.35 -1.72 13.16
CA PHE A 181 14.51 -1.39 14.59
C PHE A 181 15.92 -1.62 15.12
N SER A 182 16.77 -2.35 14.39
CA SER A 182 18.14 -2.62 14.84
C SER A 182 19.04 -1.42 14.54
N PRO A 183 19.66 -0.77 15.54
CA PRO A 183 20.59 0.33 15.28
C PRO A 183 21.72 -0.16 14.37
N LEU A 184 22.08 0.65 13.38
CA LEU A 184 23.33 0.44 12.64
C LEU A 184 24.48 0.65 13.63
N GLN A 185 25.55 -0.15 13.52
CA GLN A 185 26.68 -0.11 14.48
C GLN A 185 27.41 1.24 14.51
N SER A 186 27.09 2.16 13.59
CA SER A 186 27.62 3.51 13.50
C SER A 186 26.67 4.49 14.21
N GLY A 187 27.07 4.98 15.38
CA GLY A 187 26.24 5.76 16.30
C GLY A 187 25.80 7.14 15.81
N GLY A 188 24.80 7.16 14.91
CA GLY A 188 24.04 8.36 14.59
C GLY A 188 22.92 8.57 15.61
N ASP A 189 22.68 9.84 15.95
CA ASP A 189 21.58 10.29 16.80
C ASP A 189 20.24 9.64 16.37
N VAL A 190 19.43 9.30 17.36
CA VAL A 190 18.07 8.77 17.20
C VAL A 190 17.21 9.86 16.57
N ASP A 191 17.27 9.95 15.25
CA ASP A 191 16.57 10.97 14.47
C ASP A 191 15.05 10.77 14.58
N GLU A 192 14.30 11.86 14.67
CA GLU A 192 12.85 11.93 14.94
C GLU A 192 11.96 11.26 13.86
N ASN A 193 12.55 10.58 12.88
CA ASN A 193 11.90 9.90 11.75
C ASN A 193 11.78 8.37 11.92
N ASP A 194 11.80 7.84 13.15
CA ASP A 194 12.05 6.42 13.48
C ASP A 194 11.15 5.36 12.81
N GLY A 195 9.99 5.72 12.23
CA GLY A 195 9.09 4.76 11.57
C GLY A 195 8.88 4.89 10.07
N ILE A 196 9.56 5.81 9.36
CA ILE A 196 9.18 6.10 7.96
C ILE A 196 9.33 4.89 7.03
N VAL A 197 10.45 4.17 7.13
CA VAL A 197 10.73 2.98 6.30
C VAL A 197 9.78 1.86 6.67
N GLN A 198 9.59 1.58 7.97
CA GLN A 198 8.63 0.58 8.47
C GLN A 198 7.23 0.87 7.94
N SER A 199 6.83 2.13 7.98
CA SER A 199 5.53 2.57 7.49
C SER A 199 5.41 2.37 5.97
N ARG A 200 6.48 2.57 5.19
CA ARG A 200 6.51 2.25 3.75
C ARG A 200 6.55 0.74 3.47
N VAL A 201 7.20 -0.06 4.33
CA VAL A 201 7.16 -1.52 4.27
C VAL A 201 5.72 -2.01 4.44
N VAL A 202 4.99 -1.50 5.43
CA VAL A 202 3.57 -1.85 5.63
C VAL A 202 2.72 -1.40 4.44
N GLN A 203 3.00 -0.24 3.85
CA GLN A 203 2.34 0.20 2.63
C GLN A 203 2.56 -0.78 1.46
N ALA A 204 3.81 -1.18 1.22
CA ALA A 204 4.15 -2.14 0.17
C ALA A 204 3.49 -3.50 0.42
N LEU A 205 3.58 -4.03 1.65
CA LEU A 205 2.88 -5.26 2.06
C LEU A 205 1.37 -5.17 1.78
N SER A 206 0.73 -4.09 2.23
CA SER A 206 -0.70 -3.87 2.02
C SER A 206 -1.07 -3.90 0.53
N CYS A 207 -0.32 -3.20 -0.32
CA CYS A 207 -0.59 -3.16 -1.76
C CYS A 207 -0.33 -4.49 -2.45
N CYS A 208 0.70 -5.24 -2.04
CA CYS A 208 1.03 -6.53 -2.66
C CYS A 208 0.12 -7.68 -2.19
N ILE A 209 -0.61 -7.51 -1.08
CA ILE A 209 -1.42 -8.56 -0.45
C ILE A 209 -2.92 -8.35 -0.67
N ARG A 210 -3.42 -7.12 -0.48
CA ARG A 210 -4.86 -6.84 -0.46
C ARG A 210 -5.52 -7.21 -1.79
N GLY A 211 -6.65 -7.91 -1.70
CA GLY A 211 -7.43 -8.32 -2.87
C GLY A 211 -6.80 -9.50 -3.63
N HIS A 212 -5.73 -10.10 -3.10
CA HIS A 212 -5.04 -11.24 -3.69
C HIS A 212 -5.08 -12.45 -2.75
N ALA A 213 -6.10 -13.31 -2.89
CA ALA A 213 -6.43 -14.38 -1.95
C ALA A 213 -5.25 -15.27 -1.54
N ALA A 214 -4.38 -15.64 -2.48
CA ALA A 214 -3.21 -16.49 -2.19
C ALA A 214 -2.15 -15.74 -1.34
N ALA A 215 -1.99 -14.44 -1.56
CA ALA A 215 -1.06 -13.61 -0.80
C ALA A 215 -1.62 -13.34 0.60
N GLU A 216 -2.92 -13.04 0.72
CA GLU A 216 -3.60 -12.90 2.01
C GLU A 216 -3.45 -14.16 2.85
N LYS A 217 -3.73 -15.33 2.26
CA LYS A 217 -3.58 -16.62 2.94
C LYS A 217 -2.14 -16.86 3.40
N LYS A 218 -1.15 -16.59 2.53
CA LYS A 218 0.27 -16.76 2.88
C LYS A 218 0.67 -15.83 4.02
N PHE A 219 0.31 -14.55 3.95
CA PHE A 219 0.63 -13.57 4.97
C PHE A 219 -0.01 -13.92 6.33
N CYS A 220 -1.28 -14.29 6.35
CA CYS A 220 -1.99 -14.67 7.59
C CYS A 220 -1.38 -15.93 8.24
N ALA A 221 -0.88 -16.87 7.43
CA ALA A 221 -0.20 -18.05 7.94
C ALA A 221 1.20 -17.75 8.51
N SER A 222 1.82 -16.63 8.12
CA SER A 222 3.13 -16.21 8.59
C SER A 222 3.04 -15.61 9.99
N VAL A 223 3.86 -16.11 10.93
CA VAL A 223 3.98 -15.52 12.27
C VAL A 223 4.58 -14.13 12.17
N ASN A 224 5.67 -13.95 11.43
CA ASN A 224 6.29 -12.64 11.22
C ASN A 224 5.33 -11.68 10.52
N GLY A 225 4.56 -12.14 9.54
CA GLY A 225 3.53 -11.33 8.88
C GLY A 225 2.52 -10.75 9.87
N ARG A 226 1.95 -11.59 10.74
CA ARG A 226 1.02 -11.13 11.79
C ARG A 226 1.69 -10.19 12.79
N ARG A 227 2.93 -10.50 13.20
CA ARG A 227 3.72 -9.67 14.11
C ARG A 227 3.97 -8.26 13.56
N VAL A 228 4.08 -8.06 12.24
CA VAL A 228 4.22 -6.71 11.66
C VAL A 228 3.02 -5.82 12.04
N ILE A 229 1.80 -6.35 11.94
CA ILE A 229 0.58 -5.61 12.29
C ILE A 229 0.51 -5.37 13.80
N GLU A 230 0.76 -6.40 14.60
CA GLU A 230 0.77 -6.28 16.06
C GLU A 230 1.79 -5.23 16.54
N SER A 231 3.05 -5.34 16.11
CA SER A 231 4.11 -4.39 16.44
C SER A 231 3.78 -2.96 15.99
N GLY A 232 3.26 -2.80 14.77
CA GLY A 232 2.93 -1.48 14.24
C GLY A 232 1.70 -0.83 14.87
N LEU A 233 0.92 -1.58 15.65
CA LEU A 233 -0.18 -1.07 16.48
C LEU A 233 0.24 -0.88 17.95
N GLY A 234 1.45 -1.27 18.35
CA GLY A 234 1.92 -1.18 19.75
C GLY A 234 1.66 -2.45 20.59
N VAL A 235 1.29 -3.56 19.94
CA VAL A 235 1.10 -4.86 20.59
C VAL A 235 2.45 -5.58 20.69
N HIS A 236 3.09 -5.43 21.86
CA HIS A 236 4.38 -6.03 22.15
C HIS A 236 4.25 -7.37 22.90
N THR A 237 5.11 -8.33 22.56
CA THR A 237 5.20 -9.58 23.33
C THR A 237 6.01 -9.37 24.62
N LYS A 238 5.83 -10.26 25.60
CA LYS A 238 6.55 -10.16 26.89
C LYS A 238 8.07 -10.21 26.65
N GLY A 239 8.75 -9.11 26.98
CA GLY A 239 10.20 -8.98 26.85
C GLY A 239 10.67 -8.28 25.57
N GLU A 240 9.77 -7.88 24.68
CA GLU A 240 10.12 -6.98 23.57
C GLU A 240 10.30 -5.55 24.08
N THR A 241 11.36 -4.90 23.61
CA THR A 241 11.67 -3.48 23.86
C THR A 241 11.64 -2.71 22.54
N LEU A 242 10.51 -2.79 21.84
CA LEU A 242 10.29 -2.01 20.62
C LEU A 242 9.78 -0.60 21.00
N PRO A 243 10.11 0.43 20.22
CA PRO A 243 9.60 1.77 20.45
C PRO A 243 8.10 1.85 20.17
N GLU A 244 7.44 2.82 20.78
CA GLU A 244 6.04 3.15 20.48
C GLU A 244 5.91 3.52 18.99
N PRO A 245 4.98 2.90 18.23
CA PRO A 245 4.90 3.15 16.80
C PRO A 245 4.40 4.56 16.51
N PRO A 246 5.01 5.28 15.55
CA PRO A 246 4.56 6.62 15.19
C PRO A 246 3.19 6.56 14.47
N ILE A 247 2.46 7.67 14.54
CA ILE A 247 1.10 7.80 14.00
C ILE A 247 0.95 7.28 12.55
N PRO A 248 1.84 7.63 11.58
CA PRO A 248 1.70 7.12 10.21
C PRO A 248 1.81 5.60 10.12
N LEU A 249 2.59 4.96 10.99
CA LEU A 249 2.70 3.51 11.05
C LEU A 249 1.43 2.88 11.62
N LYS A 250 0.90 3.41 12.74
CA LYS A 250 -0.38 2.97 13.33
C LYS A 250 -1.51 3.01 12.30
N LYS A 251 -1.68 4.14 11.60
CA LYS A 251 -2.71 4.32 10.54
C LYS A 251 -2.59 3.26 9.44
N ARG A 252 -1.39 3.02 8.92
CA ARG A 252 -1.18 2.02 7.86
C ARG A 252 -1.43 0.60 8.34
N CYS A 253 -1.01 0.26 9.56
CA CYS A 253 -1.28 -1.05 10.15
C CYS A 253 -2.77 -1.27 10.40
N LEU A 254 -3.48 -0.26 10.87
CA LEU A 254 -4.92 -0.33 11.14
C LEU A 254 -5.72 -0.47 9.85
N PHE A 255 -5.35 0.29 8.82
CA PHE A 255 -5.91 0.15 7.48
C PHE A 255 -5.67 -1.25 6.90
N PHE A 256 -4.45 -1.76 7.04
CA PHE A 256 -4.10 -3.08 6.52
C PHE A 256 -4.79 -4.21 7.29
N LEU A 257 -4.85 -4.11 8.62
CA LEU A 257 -5.60 -5.01 9.49
C LEU A 257 -7.05 -5.10 9.02
N ARG A 258 -7.74 -3.95 8.90
CA ARG A 258 -9.11 -3.88 8.40
C ARG A 258 -9.25 -4.58 7.06
N ALA A 259 -8.40 -4.23 6.08
CA ALA A 259 -8.44 -4.85 4.77
C ALA A 259 -8.33 -6.38 4.80
N LEU A 260 -7.51 -6.95 5.69
CA LEU A 260 -7.32 -8.40 5.81
C LEU A 260 -8.50 -9.11 6.47
N VAL A 261 -9.03 -8.54 7.56
CA VAL A 261 -10.11 -9.18 8.34
C VAL A 261 -11.49 -8.95 7.74
N THR A 262 -11.66 -7.90 6.92
CA THR A 262 -12.91 -7.59 6.23
C THR A 262 -12.90 -8.00 4.75
N SER A 263 -11.81 -8.61 4.26
CA SER A 263 -11.69 -9.14 2.89
C SER A 263 -12.83 -10.13 2.57
N ASP A 264 -13.24 -10.19 1.31
CA ASP A 264 -14.24 -11.14 0.82
C ASP A 264 -13.84 -12.59 1.09
N THR A 265 -12.53 -12.87 1.15
CA THR A 265 -11.99 -14.21 1.45
C THR A 265 -11.71 -14.44 2.94
N ALA A 266 -11.99 -13.46 3.80
CA ALA A 266 -11.80 -13.60 5.24
C ALA A 266 -12.89 -14.49 5.85
N ASP A 267 -12.47 -15.51 6.59
CA ASP A 267 -13.33 -16.38 7.39
C ASP A 267 -13.12 -16.12 8.88
N SER A 268 -13.92 -16.75 9.74
CA SER A 268 -13.82 -16.58 11.20
C SER A 268 -12.47 -17.01 11.76
N ALA A 269 -11.81 -17.98 11.13
CA ALA A 269 -10.48 -18.44 11.52
C ALA A 269 -9.44 -17.34 11.25
N ARG A 270 -9.45 -16.72 10.07
CA ARG A 270 -8.58 -15.60 9.73
C ARG A 270 -8.78 -14.42 10.67
N VAL A 271 -10.03 -14.04 10.94
CA VAL A 271 -10.32 -12.94 11.90
C VAL A 271 -9.75 -13.27 13.28
N GLY A 272 -9.88 -14.54 13.72
CA GLY A 272 -9.32 -15.00 15.00
C GLY A 272 -7.79 -14.92 15.08
N LEU A 273 -7.07 -15.00 13.97
CA LEU A 273 -5.61 -14.83 13.96
C LEU A 273 -5.16 -13.42 14.34
N PHE A 274 -6.04 -12.43 14.20
CA PHE A 274 -5.78 -11.02 14.50
C PHE A 274 -6.56 -10.53 15.73
N GLU A 275 -7.12 -11.44 16.52
CA GLU A 275 -7.84 -11.11 17.75
C GLU A 275 -7.02 -10.20 18.70
N PRO A 276 -5.71 -10.43 18.94
CA PRO A 276 -4.92 -9.55 19.79
C PRO A 276 -4.87 -8.10 19.27
N SER A 277 -4.70 -7.92 17.96
CA SER A 277 -4.68 -6.60 17.31
C SER A 277 -6.03 -5.89 17.40
N VAL A 278 -7.13 -6.61 17.15
CA VAL A 278 -8.50 -6.07 17.24
C VAL A 278 -8.82 -5.67 18.68
N ARG A 279 -8.49 -6.52 19.66
CA ARG A 279 -8.69 -6.24 21.08
C ARG A 279 -7.88 -5.03 21.54
N HIS A 280 -6.63 -4.92 21.11
CA HIS A 280 -5.78 -3.77 21.44
C HIS A 280 -6.36 -2.47 20.89
N ALA A 281 -6.74 -2.45 19.60
CA ALA A 281 -7.36 -1.27 19.00
C ALA A 281 -8.67 -0.89 19.72
N ALA A 282 -9.54 -1.86 20.02
CA ALA A 282 -10.77 -1.61 20.77
C ALA A 282 -10.54 -1.06 22.19
N SER A 283 -9.43 -1.43 22.84
CA SER A 283 -9.11 -1.02 24.21
C SER A 283 -8.50 0.37 24.28
N HIS A 284 -7.60 0.69 23.34
CA HIS A 284 -6.71 1.84 23.45
C HIS A 284 -6.99 2.95 22.42
N PHE A 285 -7.59 2.62 21.28
CA PHE A 285 -7.70 3.57 20.17
C PHE A 285 -9.06 4.26 20.06
N LEU A 286 -10.04 3.93 20.91
CA LEU A 286 -11.35 4.59 20.88
C LEU A 286 -11.47 5.74 21.88
N ASP A 287 -10.66 5.75 22.94
CA ASP A 287 -10.70 6.79 23.96
C ASP A 287 -9.82 7.98 23.53
N ALA A 288 -10.40 9.18 23.47
CA ALA A 288 -9.68 10.39 23.10
C ALA A 288 -8.59 10.79 24.12
N VAL A 289 -8.62 10.23 25.33
CA VAL A 289 -7.57 10.43 26.34
C VAL A 289 -6.36 9.54 26.05
N GLU A 290 -6.58 8.31 25.60
CA GLU A 290 -5.49 7.35 25.30
C GLU A 290 -4.93 7.54 23.88
N GLU A 291 -5.80 7.78 22.90
CA GLU A 291 -5.43 8.00 21.50
C GLU A 291 -5.93 9.38 21.04
N PRO A 292 -5.05 10.40 21.02
CA PRO A 292 -5.44 11.76 20.66
C PRO A 292 -5.73 11.92 19.17
N ASP A 293 -5.18 11.08 18.28
CA ASP A 293 -5.38 11.18 16.84
C ASP A 293 -6.79 10.73 16.43
N ALA A 294 -7.62 11.68 15.99
CA ALA A 294 -9.01 11.42 15.64
C ALA A 294 -9.20 10.43 14.48
N GLU A 295 -8.27 10.41 13.51
CA GLU A 295 -8.33 9.53 12.36
C GLU A 295 -8.07 8.08 12.79
N ILE A 296 -7.15 7.82 13.73
CA ILE A 296 -6.96 6.48 14.31
C ILE A 296 -8.24 6.01 15.01
N ARG A 297 -8.92 6.89 15.75
CA ARG A 297 -10.18 6.53 16.43
C ARG A 297 -11.28 6.18 15.44
N GLU A 298 -11.46 7.00 14.40
CA GLU A 298 -12.42 6.76 13.32
C GLU A 298 -12.14 5.44 12.60
N MET A 299 -10.89 5.21 12.16
CA MET A 299 -10.49 3.98 11.51
C MET A 299 -10.71 2.74 12.38
N THR A 300 -10.54 2.88 13.71
CA THR A 300 -10.80 1.81 14.68
C THR A 300 -12.29 1.53 14.79
N LEU A 301 -13.11 2.58 14.90
CA LEU A 301 -14.55 2.44 14.95
C LEU A 301 -15.12 1.80 13.68
N GLU A 302 -14.62 2.22 12.51
CA GLU A 302 -14.96 1.60 11.22
C GLU A 302 -14.56 0.12 11.15
N LEU A 303 -13.37 -0.23 11.63
CA LEU A 303 -12.92 -1.63 11.71
C LEU A 303 -13.91 -2.46 12.54
N LEU A 304 -14.28 -1.98 13.73
CA LEU A 304 -15.15 -2.71 14.63
C LEU A 304 -16.58 -2.78 14.10
N ASP A 305 -17.14 -1.70 13.57
CA ASP A 305 -18.48 -1.67 12.97
C ASP A 305 -18.60 -2.67 11.81
N VAL A 306 -17.61 -2.72 10.91
CA VAL A 306 -17.61 -3.70 9.81
C VAL A 306 -17.49 -5.13 10.33
N LEU A 307 -16.64 -5.40 11.31
CA LEU A 307 -16.53 -6.73 11.93
C LEU A 307 -17.85 -7.19 12.56
N MET A 308 -18.53 -6.28 13.27
CA MET A 308 -19.84 -6.53 13.88
C MET A 308 -20.90 -6.83 12.82
N LYS A 309 -20.95 -6.05 11.73
CA LYS A 309 -21.86 -6.27 10.60
C LYS A 309 -21.61 -7.59 9.88
N GLN A 310 -20.34 -7.98 9.72
CA GLN A 310 -19.97 -9.26 9.09
C GLN A 310 -20.21 -10.47 10.00
N LYS A 311 -20.33 -10.27 11.32
CA LYS A 311 -20.53 -11.32 12.34
C LYS A 311 -19.47 -12.42 12.30
N LYS A 312 -18.26 -12.11 11.80
CA LYS A 312 -17.13 -13.04 11.73
C LYS A 312 -16.29 -12.87 12.99
N ASN A 313 -16.31 -13.86 13.87
CA ASN A 313 -15.48 -13.91 15.09
C ASN A 313 -15.49 -12.59 15.90
N ILE A 314 -16.67 -12.20 16.38
CA ILE A 314 -16.89 -11.00 17.18
C ILE A 314 -16.65 -11.20 18.69
N SER A 315 -16.03 -12.32 19.07
CA SER A 315 -15.84 -12.73 20.47
C SER A 315 -15.11 -11.66 21.28
N ALA A 316 -13.95 -11.21 20.81
CA ALA A 316 -13.16 -10.18 21.49
C ALA A 316 -13.91 -8.85 21.66
N VAL A 317 -14.66 -8.43 20.65
CA VAL A 317 -15.46 -7.19 20.72
C VAL A 317 -16.62 -7.35 21.72
N CYS A 318 -17.26 -8.52 21.71
CA CYS A 318 -18.37 -8.83 22.60
C CYS A 318 -17.95 -9.00 24.06
N GLU A 319 -16.75 -9.51 24.33
CA GLU A 319 -16.17 -9.57 25.68
C GLU A 319 -15.98 -8.18 26.29
N MET A 320 -15.67 -7.19 25.45
CA MET A 320 -15.50 -5.79 25.84
C MET A 320 -16.80 -4.98 25.76
N LYS A 321 -17.95 -5.62 25.55
CA LYS A 321 -19.23 -4.94 25.27
C LYS A 321 -19.58 -3.87 26.31
N SER A 322 -19.43 -4.17 27.59
CA SER A 322 -19.77 -3.22 28.67
C SER A 322 -18.88 -1.97 28.66
N GLU A 323 -17.58 -2.15 28.40
CA GLU A 323 -16.60 -1.07 28.35
C GLU A 323 -16.82 -0.18 27.12
N LEU A 324 -16.99 -0.82 25.96
CA LEU A 324 -17.23 -0.15 24.68
C LEU A 324 -18.56 0.62 24.66
N VAL A 325 -19.63 0.06 25.23
CA VAL A 325 -20.91 0.78 25.38
C VAL A 325 -20.74 1.97 26.32
N GLY A 326 -20.03 1.80 27.44
CA GLY A 326 -19.75 2.88 28.38
C GLY A 326 -18.96 4.03 27.73
N LEU A 327 -17.93 3.70 26.94
CA LEU A 327 -17.13 4.65 26.19
C LEU A 327 -17.97 5.36 25.11
N GLY A 328 -18.71 4.60 24.30
CA GLY A 328 -19.55 5.13 23.24
C GLY A 328 -20.64 6.07 23.75
N ILE A 329 -21.32 5.75 24.87
CA ILE A 329 -22.33 6.65 25.48
C ILE A 329 -21.69 7.97 25.92
N ARG A 330 -20.49 7.93 26.53
CA ARG A 330 -19.76 9.16 26.89
C ARG A 330 -19.45 9.98 25.65
N ARG A 331 -18.87 9.35 24.62
CA ARG A 331 -18.46 10.03 23.39
C ARG A 331 -19.64 10.62 22.61
N ILE A 332 -20.74 9.88 22.47
CA ILE A 332 -21.99 10.38 21.87
C ILE A 332 -22.51 11.62 22.60
N LYS A 333 -22.46 11.62 23.94
CA LYS A 333 -22.89 12.78 24.73
C LYS A 333 -22.00 14.00 24.47
N GLU A 334 -20.70 13.82 24.35
CA GLU A 334 -19.75 14.88 23.99
C GLU A 334 -20.04 15.44 22.59
N LEU A 335 -20.16 14.56 21.59
CA LEU A 335 -20.42 14.94 20.20
C LEU A 335 -21.73 15.71 20.03
N ARG A 336 -22.81 15.28 20.73
CA ARG A 336 -24.10 16.00 20.73
C ARG A 336 -24.06 17.36 21.43
N GLY A 337 -23.07 17.57 22.30
CA GLY A 337 -22.83 18.85 22.98
C GLY A 337 -22.01 19.85 22.17
N MET A 338 -21.47 19.46 21.00
CA MET A 338 -20.70 20.34 20.13
C MET A 338 -21.61 21.31 19.37
N GLU A 339 -21.18 22.56 19.23
CA GLU A 339 -21.91 23.63 18.54
C GLU A 339 -21.06 24.22 17.40
N GLY A 340 -21.71 24.91 16.44
CA GLY A 340 -21.02 25.57 15.32
C GLY A 340 -20.44 24.59 14.28
N GLU A 341 -19.36 24.99 13.62
CA GLU A 341 -18.70 24.23 12.55
C GLU A 341 -18.21 22.85 13.00
N GLN A 342 -17.87 22.70 14.29
CA GLN A 342 -17.45 21.42 14.87
C GLN A 342 -18.57 20.37 14.83
N ARG A 343 -19.84 20.79 14.79
CA ARG A 343 -20.98 19.89 14.74
C ARG A 343 -21.09 19.13 13.41
N GLU A 344 -20.70 19.75 12.29
CA GLU A 344 -20.76 19.09 10.99
C GLU A 344 -19.77 17.93 10.93
N PHE A 345 -18.53 18.15 11.37
CA PHE A 345 -17.52 17.09 11.48
C PHE A 345 -17.91 16.03 12.52
N ALA A 346 -18.48 16.45 13.66
CA ALA A 346 -18.94 15.53 14.70
C ALA A 346 -20.14 14.66 14.26
N SER A 347 -20.91 15.08 13.25
CA SER A 347 -22.10 14.34 12.81
C SER A 347 -21.76 12.97 12.22
N VAL A 348 -20.66 12.87 11.47
CA VAL A 348 -20.20 11.60 10.88
C VAL A 348 -19.73 10.64 11.97
N GLU A 349 -18.91 11.12 12.91
CA GLU A 349 -18.44 10.32 14.05
C GLU A 349 -19.61 9.87 14.94
N LEU A 350 -20.60 10.75 15.14
CA LEU A 350 -21.81 10.46 15.92
C LEU A 350 -22.61 9.32 15.28
N ASP A 351 -22.86 9.39 13.97
CA ASP A 351 -23.59 8.35 13.23
C ASP A 351 -22.87 7.00 13.29
N GLN A 352 -21.54 7.00 13.18
CA GLN A 352 -20.71 5.80 13.32
C GLN A 352 -20.83 5.17 14.71
N TRP A 353 -20.74 5.97 15.77
CA TRP A 353 -20.89 5.48 17.15
C TRP A 353 -22.28 4.92 17.42
N GLU A 354 -23.33 5.60 16.94
CA GLU A 354 -24.70 5.15 17.09
C GLU A 354 -24.94 3.83 16.35
N SER A 355 -24.47 3.71 15.11
CA SER A 355 -24.47 2.44 14.34
C SER A 355 -23.78 1.33 15.12
N PHE A 356 -22.55 1.59 15.58
CA PHE A 356 -21.73 0.61 16.27
C PHE A 356 -22.38 0.12 17.57
N ILE A 357 -22.92 1.01 18.41
CA ILE A 357 -23.60 0.62 19.65
C ILE A 357 -24.85 -0.22 19.37
N VAL A 358 -25.61 0.12 18.33
CA VAL A 358 -26.80 -0.67 17.94
C VAL A 358 -26.39 -2.08 17.52
N GLU A 359 -25.36 -2.23 16.69
CA GLU A 359 -24.86 -3.55 16.28
C GLU A 359 -24.27 -4.33 17.46
N LEU A 360 -23.54 -3.66 18.36
CA LEU A 360 -23.00 -4.25 19.59
C LEU A 360 -24.11 -4.70 20.55
N ALA A 361 -25.21 -3.96 20.65
CA ALA A 361 -26.37 -4.35 21.44
C ALA A 361 -27.05 -5.61 20.88
N ARG A 362 -27.20 -5.68 19.54
CA ARG A 362 -27.79 -6.81 18.80
C ARG A 362 -26.93 -8.07 18.82
N ALA A 363 -25.62 -7.94 19.01
CA ALA A 363 -24.74 -9.10 19.12
C ALA A 363 -25.06 -9.92 20.38
N GLU A 364 -25.61 -11.10 20.17
CA GLU A 364 -25.76 -12.13 21.18
C GLU A 364 -24.45 -12.91 21.29
N THR A 365 -23.98 -13.15 22.52
CA THR A 365 -22.77 -13.95 22.82
C THR A 365 -22.90 -15.44 22.44
N GLY A 366 -24.06 -15.87 21.91
CA GLY A 366 -24.46 -17.28 21.79
C GLY A 366 -24.46 -17.92 20.39
N THR A 367 -24.03 -17.25 19.32
CA THR A 367 -23.98 -17.83 17.96
C THR A 367 -22.55 -18.02 17.42
N LEU A 368 -21.63 -18.45 18.29
CA LEU A 368 -20.30 -18.90 17.88
C LEU A 368 -20.26 -20.43 17.94
N GLY A 369 -20.44 -21.09 16.79
CA GLY A 369 -20.02 -22.47 16.60
C GLY A 369 -21.08 -23.51 16.17
N GLN A 370 -21.88 -23.25 15.14
CA GLN A 370 -22.30 -24.33 14.23
C GLN A 370 -22.25 -23.81 12.80
N GLY A 371 -21.14 -24.11 12.13
CA GLY A 371 -21.06 -24.02 10.68
C GLY A 371 -22.14 -24.92 10.08
N ASN A 372 -22.80 -24.38 9.06
CA ASN A 372 -23.75 -25.06 8.21
C ASN A 372 -23.01 -26.19 7.46
N GLU A 373 -22.80 -27.34 8.10
CA GLU A 373 -22.47 -28.58 7.39
C GLU A 373 -23.70 -29.01 6.61
N GLY A 374 -23.59 -28.90 5.29
CA GLY A 374 -24.60 -29.39 4.37
C GLY A 374 -24.90 -30.86 4.67
N SER A 375 -26.15 -31.12 5.02
CA SER A 375 -26.79 -32.43 4.97
C SER A 375 -26.73 -32.97 3.53
N ALA A 376 -25.61 -33.59 3.16
CA ALA A 376 -25.53 -34.52 2.05
C ALA A 376 -26.00 -35.88 2.60
N GLY A 377 -27.24 -36.25 2.25
CA GLY A 377 -27.83 -37.52 2.62
C GLY A 377 -26.97 -38.68 2.14
N ALA A 378 -26.46 -39.47 3.08
CA ALA A 378 -25.99 -40.81 2.83
C ALA A 378 -27.18 -41.64 2.34
N LYS A 379 -27.17 -42.01 1.05
CA LYS A 379 -27.93 -43.15 0.56
C LYS A 379 -26.97 -44.33 0.50
N ASP A 380 -27.23 -45.28 1.39
CA ASP A 380 -26.73 -46.64 1.36
C ASP A 380 -26.69 -47.19 -0.06
N THR A 381 -25.52 -47.68 -0.47
CA THR A 381 -25.40 -48.61 -1.59
C THR A 381 -24.72 -49.86 -1.05
N PRO A 382 -25.40 -51.03 -1.02
CA PRO A 382 -24.83 -52.24 -0.45
C PRO A 382 -23.79 -52.84 -1.40
N LEU A 383 -22.63 -53.14 -0.84
CA LEU A 383 -21.62 -54.02 -1.44
C LEU A 383 -22.22 -55.42 -1.60
N LEU A 384 -22.50 -55.81 -2.84
CA LEU A 384 -22.58 -57.22 -3.23
C LEU A 384 -21.24 -57.62 -3.85
N LEU A 385 -20.49 -58.40 -3.07
CA LEU A 385 -19.60 -59.42 -3.60
C LEU A 385 -20.44 -60.48 -4.31
N GLU A 386 -20.04 -60.86 -5.53
CA GLU A 386 -20.04 -62.27 -5.97
C GLU A 386 -19.25 -62.45 -7.28
N CYS A 387 -18.31 -63.41 -7.21
CA CYS A 387 -17.60 -64.16 -8.25
C CYS A 387 -16.69 -63.44 -9.26
#